data_AF-A0A3V0X0W4-F1
#
_entry.id   AF-A0A3V0X0W4-F1
#
_cell.length_a   1.000
_cell.length_b   1.000
_cell.length_c   1.000
_cell.angle_alpha   90.00
_cell.angle_beta   90.00
_cell.angle_gamma   90.00
#
_symmetry.space_group_name_H-M   'P 1'
#
loop_
_entity.id
_entity.type
_entity.pdbx_description
1 polymer ?
#
loop_
_entity_poly.entity_id
_entity_poly.type
_entity_poly.pdbx_seq_one_letter_code
_entity_poly.pdbx_strand_id
1 'polypeptide(L)'
;MKLQYRIPLAIYSVWCIIAILLCKDGLYQMNIWTLVEILGMIALPLLVRPFFILLRIIFRKNSFKTKDMSDNHTVCVFLSALADTSSKKAIKKHFKQLLEKLPPLLRQKKRIYMKSHLLTEARTQKLICSLRRKGLDVTAERRESAMNSVMFRILIVSRILSQWKVPHINPRCGIVILTLKNDSGNRE
;
A
#
# COMPACT_ATOMS: atom_id res chain seq x y z
N MET A 1 20.91 7.76 18.26
CA MET A 1 19.63 8.09 17.61
C MET A 1 19.21 6.97 16.66
N LYS A 2 18.00 6.39 16.81
CA LYS A 2 17.49 5.29 15.97
C LYS A 2 17.41 5.74 14.49
N LEU A 3 17.92 4.93 13.56
CA LEU A 3 17.91 5.17 12.10
C LEU A 3 16.53 5.59 11.54
N GLN A 4 15.45 5.17 12.21
CA GLN A 4 14.07 5.53 11.89
C GLN A 4 13.74 7.03 11.97
N TYR A 5 14.52 7.84 12.71
CA TYR A 5 14.34 9.29 12.81
C TYR A 5 15.20 10.09 11.83
N ARG A 6 16.28 9.50 11.30
CA ARG A 6 17.17 10.16 10.32
C ARG A 6 16.52 10.32 8.95
N ILE A 7 15.74 9.33 8.53
CA ILE A 7 15.05 9.33 7.22
C ILE A 7 14.00 10.46 7.15
N PRO A 8 13.12 10.65 8.15
CA PRO A 8 12.22 11.79 8.18
C PRO A 8 12.93 13.14 8.09
N LEU A 9 14.02 13.32 8.85
CA LEU A 9 14.72 14.59 8.90
C LEU A 9 15.40 14.93 7.56
N ALA A 10 16.02 13.93 6.92
CA ALA A 10 16.66 14.10 5.62
C ALA A 10 15.66 14.40 4.48
N ILE A 11 14.47 13.77 4.52
CA ILE A 11 13.41 14.07 3.57
C ILE A 11 12.89 15.51 3.78
N TYR A 12 12.83 15.97 5.03
CA TYR A 12 12.38 17.32 5.35
C TYR A 12 13.39 18.34 4.85
N SER A 13 14.68 18.13 5.11
CA SER A 13 15.73 19.03 4.67
C SER A 13 15.77 19.17 3.16
N VAL A 14 15.59 18.08 2.41
CA VAL A 14 15.50 18.13 0.94
C VAL A 14 14.27 18.93 0.49
N TRP A 15 13.13 18.76 1.15
CA TRP A 15 11.93 19.55 0.84
C TRP A 15 12.14 21.05 1.11
N CYS A 16 12.77 21.41 2.23
CA CYS A 16 13.11 22.80 2.54
C CYS A 16 14.03 23.40 1.47
N ILE A 17 15.03 22.65 1.00
CA ILE A 17 15.92 23.11 -0.08
C ILE A 17 15.13 23.34 -1.36
N ILE A 18 14.23 22.44 -1.74
CA ILE A 18 13.38 22.58 -2.93
C ILE A 18 12.47 23.81 -2.80
N ALA A 19 11.84 24.03 -1.64
CA ALA A 19 10.98 25.18 -1.39
C ALA A 19 11.75 26.50 -1.52
N ILE A 20 12.97 26.58 -0.99
CA ILE A 20 13.85 27.75 -1.11
C ILE A 20 14.25 27.97 -2.57
N LEU A 21 14.59 26.92 -3.31
CA LEU A 21 14.96 27.02 -4.73
C LEU A 21 13.81 27.49 -5.62
N LEU A 22 12.58 27.02 -5.37
CA LEU A 22 11.39 27.42 -6.13
C LEU A 22 11.02 28.89 -5.92
N CYS A 23 11.33 29.44 -4.74
CA CYS A 23 11.04 30.83 -4.40
C CYS A 23 12.27 31.75 -4.55
N LYS A 24 13.36 31.25 -5.15
CA LYS A 24 14.66 31.95 -5.26
C LYS A 24 14.53 33.34 -5.89
N ASP A 25 13.74 33.47 -6.96
CA ASP A 25 13.60 34.74 -7.69
C ASP A 25 12.83 35.81 -6.89
N GLY A 26 11.80 35.41 -6.12
CA GLY A 26 11.10 36.32 -5.21
C GLY A 26 11.91 36.68 -3.94
N LEU A 27 12.83 35.79 -3.54
CA LEU A 27 13.78 36.03 -2.44
C LEU A 27 14.74 37.18 -2.76
N TYR A 28 15.18 37.30 -4.02
CA TYR A 28 15.99 38.43 -4.48
C TYR A 28 15.25 39.77 -4.46
N GLN A 29 13.92 39.75 -4.59
CA GLN A 29 13.08 40.94 -4.56
C GLN A 29 12.63 41.36 -3.15
N MET A 30 13.05 40.63 -2.09
CA MET A 30 12.74 40.88 -0.67
C MET A 30 11.26 41.20 -0.39
N ASN A 31 10.34 40.55 -1.09
CA ASN A 31 8.92 40.75 -0.86
C ASN A 31 8.45 39.91 0.34
N ILE A 32 7.76 40.54 1.29
CA ILE A 32 7.22 39.86 2.49
C ILE A 32 6.24 38.74 2.12
N TRP A 33 5.54 38.87 1.00
CA TRP A 33 4.66 37.84 0.46
C TRP A 33 5.40 36.57 0.06
N THR A 34 6.61 36.70 -0.51
CA THR A 34 7.46 35.54 -0.85
C THR A 34 7.95 34.83 0.41
N LEU A 35 8.21 35.57 1.49
CA LEU A 35 8.57 34.98 2.78
C LEU A 35 7.42 34.12 3.34
N VAL A 36 6.18 34.62 3.23
CA VAL A 36 4.97 33.90 3.64
C VAL A 36 4.76 32.65 2.79
N GLU A 37 4.98 32.72 1.48
CA GLU A 37 4.89 31.57 0.57
C GLU A 37 5.93 30.48 0.91
N ILE A 38 7.18 30.87 1.17
CA ILE A 38 8.25 29.94 1.57
C ILE A 38 7.89 29.27 2.90
N LEU A 39 7.45 30.04 3.90
CA LEU A 39 7.02 29.49 5.18
C LEU A 39 5.84 28.53 5.02
N GLY A 40 4.87 28.87 4.15
CA GLY A 40 3.75 27.99 3.82
C GLY A 40 4.21 26.68 3.18
N MET A 41 5.11 26.75 2.20
CA MET A 41 5.66 25.58 1.49
C MET A 41 6.52 24.69 2.39
N ILE A 42 7.28 25.28 3.32
CA ILE A 42 8.08 24.56 4.32
C ILE A 42 7.18 23.94 5.39
N ALA A 43 6.12 24.64 5.82
CA ALA A 43 5.18 24.13 6.83
C ALA A 43 4.22 23.07 6.26
N LEU A 44 3.98 23.05 4.94
CA LEU A 44 3.02 22.16 4.30
C LEU A 44 3.26 20.67 4.63
N PRO A 45 4.47 20.09 4.52
CA PRO A 45 4.72 18.71 4.93
C PRO A 45 4.47 18.47 6.43
N LEU A 46 4.70 19.47 7.28
CA LEU A 46 4.47 19.37 8.73
C LEU A 46 2.98 19.36 9.07
N LEU A 47 2.15 20.09 8.32
CA LEU A 47 0.68 20.12 8.47
C LEU A 47 0.00 18.92 7.81
N VAL A 48 0.54 18.45 6.68
CA VAL A 48 0.03 17.31 5.94
C VAL A 48 0.29 15.99 6.70
N ARG A 49 1.37 15.91 7.48
CA ARG A 49 1.73 14.74 8.27
C ARG A 49 0.69 14.33 9.32
N PRO A 50 0.23 15.19 10.25
CA PRO A 50 -0.81 14.82 11.21
C PRO A 50 -2.12 14.45 10.52
N PHE A 51 -2.48 15.11 9.41
CA PHE A 51 -3.63 14.73 8.60
C PHE A 51 -3.53 13.29 8.06
N PHE A 52 -2.38 12.91 7.49
CA PHE A 52 -2.17 11.52 7.04
C PHE A 52 -2.07 10.50 8.19
N ILE A 53 -1.56 10.90 9.36
CA ILE A 53 -1.58 10.07 10.57
C ILE A 53 -3.03 9.82 11.01
N LEU A 54 -3.86 10.86 11.02
CA LEU A 54 -5.28 10.78 11.38
C LEU A 54 -6.05 9.89 10.38
N LEU A 55 -5.90 10.14 9.08
CA LEU A 55 -6.44 9.28 8.03
C LEU A 55 -5.98 7.83 8.22
N ARG A 56 -4.72 7.60 8.57
CA ARG A 56 -4.25 6.25 8.87
C ARG A 56 -4.92 5.61 10.07
N ILE A 57 -5.15 6.33 11.15
CA ILE A 57 -5.83 5.75 12.33
C ILE A 57 -7.23 5.28 11.93
N ILE A 58 -7.94 6.09 11.15
CA ILE A 58 -9.28 5.77 10.64
C ILE A 58 -9.22 4.59 9.66
N PHE A 59 -8.34 4.62 8.67
CA PHE A 59 -8.22 3.59 7.63
C PHE A 59 -7.47 2.32 8.08
N ARG A 60 -6.73 2.34 9.20
CA ARG A 60 -6.00 1.17 9.75
C ARG A 60 -6.91 -0.01 10.09
N LYS A 61 -8.21 0.23 10.30
CA LYS A 61 -9.19 -0.85 10.49
C LYS A 61 -9.39 -1.68 9.21
N ASN A 62 -9.14 -1.11 8.03
CA ASN A 62 -9.48 -1.70 6.72
C ASN A 62 -8.24 -1.91 5.83
N SER A 63 -7.27 -2.69 6.28
CA SER A 63 -6.03 -2.98 5.55
C SER A 63 -6.25 -3.57 4.17
N PHE A 64 -7.10 -4.59 4.08
CA PHE A 64 -7.52 -5.20 2.82
C PHE A 64 -8.98 -4.84 2.57
N LYS A 65 -9.23 -4.26 1.40
CA LYS A 65 -10.56 -3.92 0.90
C LYS A 65 -10.97 -4.95 -0.15
N THR A 66 -12.25 -5.26 -0.16
CA THR A 66 -12.91 -6.13 -1.13
C THR A 66 -13.75 -5.26 -2.06
N LYS A 67 -13.70 -5.54 -3.36
CA LYS A 67 -14.58 -4.94 -4.36
C LYS A 67 -15.10 -6.07 -5.24
N ASP A 68 -16.42 -6.26 -5.28
CA ASP A 68 -17.03 -7.19 -6.23
C ASP A 68 -16.80 -6.65 -7.66
N MET A 69 -16.48 -7.55 -8.57
CA MET A 69 -16.40 -7.25 -10.01
C MET A 69 -17.79 -7.36 -10.65
N SER A 70 -17.93 -6.86 -11.87
CA SER A 70 -19.15 -6.91 -12.68
C SER A 70 -19.80 -8.29 -12.73
N ASP A 71 -18.99 -9.33 -12.72
CA ASP A 71 -19.43 -10.69 -12.97
C ASP A 71 -20.04 -11.37 -11.73
N ASN A 72 -20.14 -10.68 -10.58
CA ASN A 72 -20.64 -11.15 -9.26
C ASN A 72 -19.97 -12.41 -8.65
N HIS A 73 -19.28 -13.21 -9.45
CA HIS A 73 -18.52 -14.40 -9.08
C HIS A 73 -17.06 -14.09 -8.76
N THR A 74 -16.58 -12.88 -9.03
CA THR A 74 -15.20 -12.47 -8.78
C THR A 74 -15.10 -11.34 -7.76
N VAL A 75 -14.24 -11.51 -6.76
CA VAL A 75 -13.95 -10.47 -5.75
C VAL A 75 -12.51 -10.02 -5.88
N CYS A 76 -12.32 -8.73 -6.07
CA CYS A 76 -11.01 -8.10 -6.04
C CYS A 76 -10.64 -7.74 -4.60
N VAL A 77 -9.54 -8.31 -4.09
CA VAL A 77 -8.94 -7.96 -2.80
C VAL A 77 -7.67 -7.17 -3.04
N PHE A 78 -7.65 -5.93 -2.54
CA PHE A 78 -6.48 -5.06 -2.67
C PHE A 78 -6.07 -4.49 -1.33
N LEU A 79 -4.77 -4.25 -1.18
CA LEU A 79 -4.23 -3.58 0.00
C LEU A 79 -4.52 -2.08 -0.11
N SER A 80 -5.06 -1.50 0.96
CA SER A 80 -5.26 -0.05 1.07
C SER A 80 -3.93 0.69 0.86
N ALA A 81 -3.96 1.77 0.08
CA ALA A 81 -2.77 2.60 -0.17
C ALA A 81 -2.16 3.15 1.15
N LEU A 82 -3.01 3.36 2.16
CA LEU A 82 -2.62 3.87 3.47
C LEU A 82 -2.16 2.78 4.45
N ALA A 83 -2.21 1.51 4.06
CA ALA A 83 -1.79 0.39 4.91
C ALA A 83 -0.31 0.52 5.31
N ASP A 84 -0.06 0.26 6.60
CA ASP A 84 1.26 0.39 7.19
C ASP A 84 2.10 -0.87 6.90
N THR A 85 2.94 -0.80 5.88
CA THR A 85 3.85 -1.89 5.51
C THR A 85 5.29 -1.59 5.94
N SER A 86 5.49 -0.64 6.85
CA SER A 86 6.82 -0.16 7.24
C SER A 86 7.61 -1.14 8.11
N SER A 87 6.94 -2.13 8.71
CA SER A 87 7.58 -3.10 9.61
C SER A 87 7.10 -4.54 9.37
N LYS A 88 7.95 -5.52 9.67
CA LYS A 88 7.59 -6.95 9.64
C LYS A 88 6.36 -7.26 10.51
N LYS A 89 6.25 -6.62 11.68
CA LYS A 89 5.10 -6.78 12.60
C LYS A 89 3.80 -6.29 11.98
N ALA A 90 3.81 -5.13 11.31
CA ALA A 90 2.64 -4.59 10.63
C ALA A 90 2.23 -5.45 9.42
N ILE A 91 3.19 -5.92 8.63
CA ILE A 91 2.95 -6.86 7.52
C ILE A 91 2.30 -8.15 8.04
N LYS A 92 2.81 -8.73 9.14
CA LYS A 92 2.22 -9.94 9.76
C LYS A 92 0.77 -9.71 10.19
N LYS A 93 0.46 -8.53 10.76
CA LYS A 93 -0.90 -8.15 11.13
C LYS A 93 -1.83 -8.09 9.90
N HIS A 94 -1.38 -7.46 8.82
CA HIS A 94 -2.13 -7.40 7.57
C HIS A 94 -2.39 -8.79 6.98
N PHE A 95 -1.40 -9.68 7.02
CA PHE A 95 -1.56 -11.05 6.54
C PHE A 95 -2.55 -11.87 7.38
N LYS A 96 -2.57 -11.67 8.70
CA LYS A 96 -3.58 -12.30 9.58
C LYS A 96 -5.00 -11.87 9.21
N GLN A 97 -5.21 -10.57 8.99
CA GLN A 97 -6.51 -10.04 8.57
C GLN A 97 -6.93 -10.57 7.19
N LEU A 98 -5.99 -10.76 6.26
CA LEU A 98 -6.27 -11.38 4.97
C LEU A 98 -6.79 -12.82 5.15
N LEU A 99 -6.13 -13.62 6.01
CA LEU A 99 -6.54 -15.00 6.32
C LEU A 99 -7.88 -15.14 7.05
N GLU A 100 -8.38 -14.06 7.66
CA GLU A 100 -9.71 -13.99 8.27
C GLU A 100 -10.78 -13.66 7.20
N LYS A 101 -10.45 -12.81 6.21
CA LYS A 101 -11.39 -12.39 5.17
C LYS A 101 -11.54 -13.38 4.00
N LEU A 102 -10.51 -14.14 3.67
CA LEU A 102 -10.55 -15.07 2.52
C LEU A 102 -11.49 -16.27 2.69
N PRO A 103 -11.54 -16.97 3.84
CA PRO A 103 -12.40 -18.15 4.01
C PRO A 103 -13.89 -17.94 3.70
N PRO A 104 -14.58 -16.88 4.19
CA PRO A 104 -15.99 -16.68 3.88
C PRO A 104 -16.22 -16.41 2.38
N LEU A 105 -15.32 -15.68 1.72
CA LEU A 105 -15.41 -15.40 0.27
C LEU A 105 -15.23 -16.68 -0.56
N LEU A 106 -14.28 -17.53 -0.17
CA LEU A 106 -14.04 -18.82 -0.84
C LEU A 106 -15.19 -19.80 -0.64
N ARG A 107 -15.80 -19.82 0.56
CA ARG A 107 -17.00 -20.65 0.84
C ARG A 107 -18.21 -20.25 0.00
N GLN A 108 -18.31 -18.98 -0.38
CA GLN A 108 -19.33 -18.48 -1.32
C GLN A 108 -19.02 -18.85 -2.79
N LYS A 109 -18.04 -19.74 -3.04
CA LYS A 109 -17.58 -20.12 -4.38
C LYS A 109 -17.15 -18.92 -5.25
N LYS A 110 -16.73 -17.80 -4.63
CA LYS A 110 -16.23 -16.66 -5.37
C LYS A 110 -14.76 -16.86 -5.76
N ARG A 111 -14.41 -16.51 -7.00
CA ARG A 111 -13.03 -16.39 -7.46
C ARG A 111 -12.41 -15.15 -6.84
N ILE A 112 -11.25 -15.28 -6.21
CA ILE A 112 -10.61 -14.15 -5.52
C ILE A 112 -9.43 -13.66 -6.34
N TYR A 113 -9.51 -12.43 -6.79
CA TYR A 113 -8.45 -11.73 -7.49
C TYR A 113 -7.70 -10.83 -6.50
N MET A 114 -6.44 -11.11 -6.21
CA MET A 114 -5.66 -10.33 -5.26
C MET A 114 -4.56 -9.55 -5.96
N LYS A 115 -4.48 -8.24 -5.69
CA LYS A 115 -3.40 -7.38 -6.18
C LYS A 115 -2.69 -6.72 -5.01
N SER A 116 -1.45 -7.14 -4.73
CA SER A 116 -0.66 -6.57 -3.64
C SER A 116 0.84 -6.82 -3.79
N HIS A 117 1.64 -5.78 -3.54
CA HIS A 117 3.10 -5.90 -3.41
C HIS A 117 3.54 -6.76 -2.20
N LEU A 118 2.63 -7.08 -1.27
CA LEU A 118 2.93 -7.97 -0.15
C LEU A 118 2.87 -9.45 -0.51
N LEU A 119 2.26 -9.82 -1.65
CA LEU A 119 2.08 -11.20 -2.10
C LEU A 119 3.29 -11.66 -2.93
N THR A 120 4.40 -11.88 -2.23
CA THR A 120 5.56 -12.57 -2.82
C THR A 120 5.28 -14.07 -2.94
N GLU A 121 6.11 -14.81 -3.68
CA GLU A 121 5.95 -16.26 -3.87
C GLU A 121 5.85 -17.02 -2.55
N ALA A 122 6.86 -16.85 -1.69
CA ALA A 122 6.93 -17.51 -0.40
C ALA A 122 5.73 -17.17 0.51
N ARG A 123 5.18 -15.96 0.39
CA ARG A 123 3.99 -15.55 1.16
C ARG A 123 2.70 -16.10 0.56
N THR A 124 2.64 -16.24 -0.76
CA THR A 124 1.52 -16.86 -1.46
C THR A 124 1.45 -18.35 -1.12
N GLN A 125 2.58 -19.06 -1.13
CA GLN A 125 2.64 -20.45 -0.69
C GLN A 125 2.21 -20.61 0.78
N LYS A 126 2.70 -19.74 1.68
CA LYS A 126 2.24 -19.72 3.08
C LYS A 126 0.74 -19.46 3.21
N LEU A 127 0.17 -18.64 2.34
CA LEU A 127 -1.28 -18.37 2.30
C LEU A 127 -2.05 -19.64 1.93
N ILE A 128 -1.64 -20.31 0.84
CA ILE A 128 -2.25 -21.55 0.35
C ILE A 128 -2.21 -22.63 1.44
N CYS A 129 -1.03 -22.85 2.04
CA CYS A 129 -0.89 -23.83 3.13
C CYS A 129 -1.79 -23.51 4.32
N SER A 130 -1.94 -22.22 4.66
CA SER A 130 -2.80 -21.79 5.77
C SER A 130 -4.29 -21.96 5.45
N LEU A 131 -4.70 -21.77 4.19
CA LEU A 131 -6.07 -22.01 3.74
C LEU A 131 -6.39 -23.51 3.69
N ARG A 132 -5.44 -24.34 3.23
CA ARG A 132 -5.56 -25.80 3.24
C ARG A 132 -5.73 -26.35 4.65
N ARG A 133 -4.97 -25.84 5.62
CA ARG A 133 -5.15 -26.19 7.05
C ARG A 133 -6.53 -25.83 7.60
N LYS A 134 -7.24 -24.89 6.98
CA LYS A 134 -8.63 -24.53 7.31
C LYS A 134 -9.67 -25.33 6.53
N GLY A 135 -9.26 -26.39 5.82
CA GLY A 135 -10.15 -27.24 5.02
C GLY A 135 -10.54 -26.67 3.65
N LEU A 136 -9.84 -25.65 3.16
CA LEU A 136 -10.08 -25.06 1.84
C LEU A 136 -8.96 -25.49 0.89
N ASP A 137 -9.24 -26.39 -0.06
CA ASP A 137 -8.27 -26.69 -1.12
C ASP A 137 -8.40 -25.66 -2.25
N VAL A 138 -7.34 -24.88 -2.43
CA VAL A 138 -7.31 -23.72 -3.32
C VAL A 138 -6.16 -23.87 -4.30
N THR A 139 -6.46 -23.60 -5.57
CA THR A 139 -5.47 -23.39 -6.61
C THR A 139 -5.11 -21.91 -6.67
N ALA A 140 -3.82 -21.61 -6.88
CA ALA A 140 -3.32 -20.26 -6.97
C ALA A 140 -2.58 -20.06 -8.29
N GLU A 141 -3.12 -19.19 -9.14
CA GLU A 141 -2.39 -18.69 -10.31
C GLU A 141 -1.70 -17.38 -9.94
N ARG A 142 -0.39 -17.31 -10.12
CA ARG A 142 0.37 -16.08 -9.90
C ARG A 142 0.76 -15.49 -11.25
N ARG A 143 0.36 -14.25 -11.49
CA ARG A 143 0.85 -13.45 -12.60
C ARG A 143 1.74 -12.35 -12.05
N GLU A 144 2.96 -12.26 -12.54
CA GLU A 144 3.78 -11.08 -12.30
C GLU A 144 3.28 -9.98 -13.21
N SER A 145 2.79 -8.90 -12.62
CA SER A 145 2.48 -7.67 -13.35
C SER A 145 3.48 -6.62 -12.89
N ALA A 146 4.26 -6.12 -13.85
CA ALA A 146 5.04 -4.91 -13.63
C ALA A 146 4.06 -3.81 -13.24
N MET A 147 4.23 -3.26 -12.03
CA MET A 147 3.41 -2.13 -11.62
C MET A 147 3.73 -0.96 -12.56
N ASN A 148 2.70 -0.36 -13.16
CA ASN A 148 2.89 0.79 -14.04
C ASN A 148 3.78 1.83 -13.33
N SER A 149 4.85 2.27 -13.99
CA SER A 149 5.94 3.05 -13.39
C SER A 149 5.42 4.33 -12.72
N VAL A 150 4.39 4.96 -13.31
CA VAL A 150 3.71 6.14 -12.77
C VAL A 150 2.98 5.82 -11.46
N MET A 151 2.19 4.74 -11.44
CA MET A 151 1.47 4.28 -10.24
C MET A 151 2.43 3.90 -9.12
N PHE A 152 3.57 3.29 -9.46
CA PHE A 152 4.64 2.97 -8.51
C PHE A 152 5.26 4.23 -7.90
N ARG A 153 5.57 5.23 -8.72
CA ARG A 153 6.09 6.54 -8.26
C ARG A 153 5.08 7.27 -7.38
N ILE A 154 3.80 7.34 -7.77
CA ILE A 154 2.74 7.97 -6.97
C ILE A 154 2.60 7.27 -5.61
N LEU A 155 2.65 5.94 -5.58
CA LEU A 155 2.53 5.16 -4.35
C LEU A 155 3.75 5.34 -3.44
N ILE A 156 4.95 5.46 -4.01
CA ILE A 156 6.17 5.85 -3.28
C ILE A 156 6.01 7.24 -2.70
N VAL A 157 5.68 8.25 -3.50
CA VAL A 157 5.56 9.65 -3.06
C VAL A 157 4.50 9.79 -1.99
N SER A 158 3.31 9.20 -2.20
CA SER A 158 2.23 9.18 -1.20
C SER A 158 2.68 8.52 0.10
N ARG A 159 3.45 7.42 0.05
CA ARG A 159 3.98 6.77 1.24
C ARG A 159 5.11 7.53 1.89
N ILE A 160 5.96 8.21 1.14
CA ILE A 160 7.01 9.08 1.66
C ILE A 160 6.36 10.26 2.40
N LEU A 161 5.40 10.95 1.79
CA LEU A 161 4.69 12.08 2.39
C LEU A 161 3.88 11.66 3.63
N SER A 162 3.29 10.47 3.60
CA SER A 162 2.44 10.00 4.70
C SER A 162 3.17 9.23 5.80
N GLN A 163 4.27 8.51 5.50
CA GLN A 163 5.04 7.69 6.46
C GLN A 163 6.35 8.35 6.89
N TRP A 164 6.84 9.31 6.11
CA TRP A 164 8.19 9.86 6.24
C TRP A 164 9.26 8.77 6.27
N LYS A 165 9.00 7.69 5.53
CA LYS A 165 9.83 6.50 5.43
C LYS A 165 9.81 6.04 3.99
N VAL A 166 10.95 5.56 3.52
CA VAL A 166 11.03 4.86 2.23
C VAL A 166 10.24 3.57 2.37
N PRO A 167 9.16 3.38 1.61
CA PRO A 167 8.35 2.20 1.73
C PRO A 167 9.07 1.01 1.11
N HIS A 168 9.05 -0.15 1.77
CA HIS A 168 9.46 -1.41 1.16
C HIS A 168 8.39 -1.84 0.15
N ILE A 169 8.45 -1.32 -1.07
CA ILE A 169 7.58 -1.71 -2.17
C ILE A 169 8.40 -2.57 -3.12
N ASN A 170 7.94 -3.81 -3.32
CA ASN A 170 8.48 -4.64 -4.39
C ASN A 170 7.91 -4.10 -5.73
N PRO A 171 8.76 -3.73 -6.71
CA PRO A 171 8.30 -3.26 -8.02
C PRO A 171 7.50 -4.33 -8.79
N ARG A 172 7.70 -5.60 -8.45
CA ARG A 172 6.89 -6.70 -8.97
C ARG A 172 5.69 -6.92 -8.05
N CYS A 173 4.52 -6.42 -8.47
CA CYS A 173 3.28 -6.77 -7.81
C CYS A 173 2.89 -8.19 -8.23
N GLY A 174 2.78 -9.09 -7.25
CA GLY A 174 2.13 -10.38 -7.47
C GLY A 174 0.63 -10.15 -7.60
N ILE A 175 0.08 -10.43 -8.78
CA ILE A 175 -1.34 -10.74 -8.92
C ILE A 175 -1.49 -12.20 -8.54
N VAL A 176 -2.36 -12.50 -7.59
CA VAL A 176 -2.66 -13.87 -7.17
C VAL A 176 -4.13 -14.10 -7.34
N ILE A 177 -4.48 -15.10 -8.14
CA ILE A 177 -5.85 -15.53 -8.36
C ILE A 177 -6.05 -16.80 -7.55
N LEU A 178 -6.98 -16.80 -6.61
CA LEU A 178 -7.37 -17.98 -5.84
C LEU A 178 -8.71 -18.51 -6.33
N THR A 179 -8.75 -19.81 -6.58
CA THR A 179 -9.94 -20.57 -6.98
C THR A 179 -10.03 -21.83 -6.14
N LEU A 180 -11.24 -22.22 -5.74
CA LEU A 180 -11.44 -23.46 -4.99
C LEU A 180 -11.31 -24.64 -5.96
N LYS A 181 -10.60 -25.70 -5.57
CA LYS A 181 -10.21 -26.78 -6.49
C LYS A 181 -11.41 -27.61 -7.01
N ASN A 182 -12.54 -27.54 -6.32
CA ASN A 182 -13.76 -28.25 -6.70
C ASN A 182 -14.41 -27.77 -8.03
N ASP A 183 -13.89 -26.70 -8.65
CA ASP A 183 -14.39 -26.18 -9.94
C ASP A 183 -13.52 -26.59 -11.16
N SER A 184 -12.68 -27.63 -11.04
CA SER A 184 -11.97 -28.20 -12.21
C SER A 184 -12.77 -29.26 -12.98
N GLY A 185 -14.07 -29.41 -12.70
CA GLY A 185 -15.00 -30.26 -13.45
C GLY A 185 -16.27 -29.51 -13.83
N ASN A 186 -16.24 -28.83 -14.98
CA ASN A 186 -17.36 -28.41 -15.86
C ASN A 186 -17.05 -27.07 -16.54
N ARG A 187 -16.11 -27.11 -17.47
CA ARG A 187 -16.16 -26.27 -18.65
C ARG A 187 -16.00 -27.20 -19.85
N GLU A 188 -17.09 -27.88 -20.17
CA GLU A 188 -17.40 -28.30 -21.53
C GLU A 188 -17.97 -27.09 -22.29
#